data_AF-A0A7K1TTV2-F1
#
_entry.id   AF-A0A7K1TTV2-F1
#
_cell.length_a   1.000
_cell.length_b   1.000
_cell.length_c   1.000
_cell.angle_alpha   90.00
_cell.angle_beta   90.00
_cell.angle_gamma   90.00
#
_symmetry.space_group_name_H-M   'P 1'
#
loop_
_entity.id
_entity.type
_entity.pdbx_description
1 polymer ?
#
loop_
_entity_poly.entity_id
_entity_poly.type
_entity_poly.pdbx_seq_one_letter_code
_entity_poly.pdbx_strand_id
1 'polypeptide(L)'
;MKKTSLVRSVPYLLLVLLSLAAIGVGGWLSTRQIGAMTSALLDGTATGVEVYAGQSWVVLGAVVLGAGVIGLLLALALAAAKALIPQPRPEVVEPIDWTAQQETPAADSTGVADVAETAETAAPTEDDSPVEPVGAASAR
;
A
#
# COMPACT_ATOMS: atom_id res chain seq x y z
N MET A 1 -9.34 -2.48 11.09
CA MET A 1 -8.21 -2.01 10.24
C MET A 1 -7.83 -3.12 9.26
N LYS A 2 -7.91 -2.86 7.93
CA LYS A 2 -7.65 -3.87 6.88
C LYS A 2 -6.15 -4.16 6.82
N LYS A 3 -5.72 -5.37 7.18
CA LYS A 3 -4.32 -5.81 7.03
C LYS A 3 -4.09 -6.22 5.57
N THR A 4 -3.55 -5.32 4.76
CA THR A 4 -3.16 -5.63 3.38
C THR A 4 -1.87 -6.44 3.40
N SER A 5 -1.85 -7.62 2.78
CA SER A 5 -0.61 -8.42 2.69
C SER A 5 0.47 -7.63 1.96
N LEU A 6 1.75 -7.86 2.30
CA LEU A 6 2.87 -7.14 1.68
C LEU A 6 2.91 -7.35 0.16
N VAL A 7 2.54 -8.56 -0.28
CA VAL A 7 2.42 -8.95 -1.69
C VAL A 7 1.28 -8.23 -2.41
N ARG A 8 0.33 -7.64 -1.67
CA ARG A 8 -0.77 -6.82 -2.19
C ARG A 8 -0.49 -5.32 -2.02
N SER A 9 0.62 -4.95 -1.41
CA SER A 9 1.02 -3.56 -1.23
C SER A 9 1.54 -3.00 -2.55
N VAL A 10 0.76 -2.10 -3.15
CA VAL A 10 1.13 -1.37 -4.38
C VAL A 10 2.54 -0.76 -4.30
N PRO A 11 2.96 -0.06 -3.22
CA PRO A 11 4.31 0.50 -3.18
C PRO A 11 5.41 -0.57 -3.15
N TYR A 12 5.17 -1.72 -2.51
CA TYR A 12 6.13 -2.82 -2.51
C TYR A 12 6.27 -3.45 -3.90
N LEU A 13 5.14 -3.74 -4.55
CA LEU A 13 5.14 -4.26 -5.92
C LEU A 13 5.79 -3.30 -6.90
N LEU A 14 5.50 -2.00 -6.80
CA LEU A 14 6.09 -0.97 -7.65
C LEU A 14 7.61 -0.91 -7.44
N LEU A 15 8.07 -0.97 -6.18
CA LEU A 15 9.50 -0.97 -5.87
C LEU A 15 10.21 -2.22 -6.44
N VAL A 16 9.62 -3.41 -6.30
CA VAL A 16 10.17 -4.65 -6.86
C VAL A 16 10.18 -4.62 -8.38
N LEU A 17 9.06 -4.27 -9.02
CA LEU A 17 8.93 -4.24 -10.48
C LEU A 17 9.86 -3.19 -11.10
N LEU A 18 9.94 -2.00 -10.51
CA LEU A 18 10.81 -0.93 -10.98
C LEU A 18 12.29 -1.31 -10.81
N SER A 19 12.64 -1.97 -9.71
CA SER A 19 13.98 -2.51 -9.49
C SER A 19 14.35 -3.55 -10.55
N LEU A 20 13.47 -4.53 -10.80
CA LEU A 20 13.69 -5.55 -11.84
C LEU A 20 13.81 -4.94 -13.23
N ALA A 21 12.95 -3.97 -13.55
CA ALA A 21 13.00 -3.24 -14.80
C ALA A 21 14.33 -2.48 -14.95
N ALA A 22 14.79 -1.80 -13.90
CA ALA A 22 16.06 -1.08 -13.91
C ALA A 22 17.26 -2.02 -14.10
N ILE A 23 17.28 -3.19 -13.47
CA ILE A 23 18.31 -4.21 -13.70
C ILE A 23 18.29 -4.66 -15.17
N GLY A 24 17.11 -5.00 -15.70
CA GLY A 24 16.95 -5.46 -17.07
C GLY A 24 17.38 -4.41 -18.10
N VAL A 25 16.90 -3.18 -17.95
CA VAL A 25 17.20 -2.05 -18.87
C VAL A 25 18.66 -1.65 -18.77
N GLY A 26 19.21 -1.49 -17.56
CA GLY A 26 20.60 -1.12 -17.35
C GLY A 26 21.56 -2.18 -17.88
N GLY A 27 21.25 -3.46 -17.67
CA GLY A 27 22.01 -4.58 -18.22
C GLY A 27 21.95 -4.62 -19.75
N TRP A 28 20.75 -4.54 -20.32
CA TRP A 28 20.55 -4.54 -21.78
C TRP A 28 21.29 -3.40 -22.49
N LEU A 29 21.21 -2.18 -21.95
CA LEU A 29 21.95 -1.02 -22.46
C LEU A 29 23.46 -1.26 -22.45
N SER A 30 23.99 -1.75 -21.33
CA SER A 30 25.42 -2.00 -21.16
C SER A 30 25.92 -3.06 -22.15
N THR A 31 25.22 -4.20 -22.24
CA THR A 31 25.62 -5.30 -23.14
C THR A 31 25.54 -4.89 -24.61
N ARG A 32 24.50 -4.15 -25.00
CA ARG A 32 24.35 -3.67 -26.39
C ARG A 32 25.53 -2.78 -26.80
N GLN A 33 25.91 -1.84 -25.94
CA GLN A 33 26.95 -0.88 -26.29
C GLN A 33 28.34 -1.49 -26.27
N ILE A 34 28.62 -2.39 -25.33
CA ILE A 34 29.85 -3.19 -25.32
C ILE A 34 29.93 -4.01 -26.62
N GLY A 35 28.85 -4.68 -27.03
CA GLY A 35 28.80 -5.43 -28.27
C GLY A 35 29.03 -4.58 -29.51
N ALA A 36 28.47 -3.37 -29.57
CA ALA A 36 28.70 -2.42 -30.66
C ALA A 36 30.18 -1.98 -30.75
N MET A 37 30.82 -1.67 -29.63
CA MET A 37 32.26 -1.37 -29.60
C MET A 37 33.11 -2.59 -30.03
N THR A 38 32.77 -3.79 -29.55
CA THR A 38 33.47 -5.02 -29.96
C THR A 38 33.35 -5.26 -31.46
N SER A 39 32.16 -5.11 -32.05
CA SER A 39 31.98 -5.25 -33.51
C SER A 39 32.78 -4.20 -34.28
N ALA A 40 32.71 -2.92 -33.87
CA ALA A 40 33.45 -1.86 -34.54
C ALA A 40 34.98 -2.05 -34.47
N LEU A 41 35.48 -2.62 -33.38
CA LEU A 41 36.89 -2.99 -33.24
C LEU A 41 37.28 -4.17 -34.15
N LEU A 42 36.40 -5.17 -34.27
CA LEU A 42 36.61 -6.33 -35.15
C LEU A 42 36.53 -5.96 -36.63
N ASP A 43 35.63 -5.05 -36.99
CA ASP A 43 35.39 -4.60 -38.36
C ASP A 43 36.38 -3.48 -38.78
N GLY A 44 37.23 -2.99 -37.88
CA GLY A 44 38.21 -1.93 -38.14
C GLY A 44 37.59 -0.55 -38.40
N THR A 45 36.30 -0.37 -38.10
CA THR A 45 35.54 0.87 -38.33
C THR A 45 35.33 1.70 -37.07
N ALA A 46 36.06 1.42 -35.99
CA ALA A 46 35.93 2.14 -34.72
C ALA A 46 36.22 3.63 -34.90
N THR A 47 35.17 4.46 -34.84
CA THR A 47 35.27 5.92 -34.82
C THR A 47 35.18 6.44 -33.39
N GLY A 48 35.62 7.68 -33.16
CA GLY A 48 35.51 8.33 -31.84
C GLY A 48 34.06 8.45 -31.33
N VAL A 49 33.07 8.35 -32.22
CA VAL A 49 31.64 8.36 -31.85
C VAL A 49 31.25 7.05 -31.15
N GLU A 50 31.69 5.89 -31.64
CA GLU A 50 31.39 4.61 -30.97
C GLU A 50 32.02 4.55 -29.57
N VAL A 51 33.21 5.13 -29.39
CA VAL A 51 33.94 5.07 -28.12
C VAL A 51 33.41 6.10 -27.12
N TYR A 52 33.29 7.37 -27.50
CA TYR A 52 32.92 8.43 -26.56
C TYR A 52 31.41 8.42 -26.24
N ALA A 53 30.55 8.32 -27.26
CA ALA A 53 29.11 8.20 -27.02
C ALA A 53 28.78 6.86 -26.36
N GLY A 54 29.48 5.79 -26.77
CA GLY A 54 29.27 4.48 -26.19
C GLY A 54 29.66 4.38 -24.72
N GLN A 55 30.75 5.02 -24.31
CA GLN A 55 31.15 5.03 -22.91
C GLN A 55 30.09 5.73 -22.04
N SER A 56 29.50 6.84 -22.50
CA SER A 56 28.41 7.51 -21.77
C SER A 56 27.18 6.61 -21.61
N TRP A 57 26.82 5.84 -22.64
CA TRP A 57 25.71 4.89 -22.57
C TRP A 57 25.97 3.72 -21.61
N VAL A 58 27.20 3.21 -21.57
CA VAL A 58 27.59 2.15 -20.61
C VAL A 58 27.55 2.68 -19.18
N VAL A 59 28.06 3.89 -18.92
CA VAL A 59 28.01 4.49 -17.58
C VAL A 59 26.57 4.71 -17.13
N LEU A 60 25.71 5.25 -18.01
CA LEU A 60 24.29 5.38 -17.72
C LEU A 60 23.65 4.02 -17.42
N GLY A 61 23.91 3.01 -18.24
CA GLY A 61 23.44 1.64 -18.04
C GLY A 61 23.89 1.06 -16.69
N ALA A 62 25.15 1.29 -16.31
CA ALA A 62 25.71 0.84 -15.04
C ALA A 62 25.06 1.53 -13.83
N VAL A 63 24.79 2.83 -13.91
CA VAL A 63 24.08 3.57 -12.85
C VAL A 63 22.65 3.06 -12.70
N VAL A 64 21.94 2.87 -13.82
CA VAL A 64 20.56 2.34 -13.81
C VAL A 64 20.53 0.91 -13.27
N LEU A 65 21.46 0.05 -13.69
CA LEU A 65 21.59 -1.31 -13.17
C LEU A 65 21.88 -1.29 -11.66
N GLY A 66 22.84 -0.46 -11.23
CA GLY A 66 23.21 -0.31 -9.82
C GLY A 66 22.03 0.17 -8.97
N ALA A 67 21.29 1.16 -9.44
CA ALA A 67 20.06 1.62 -8.79
C ALA A 67 19.00 0.51 -8.70
N GLY A 68 18.87 -0.31 -9.74
CA GLY A 68 18.02 -1.49 -9.75
C GLY A 68 18.41 -2.51 -8.68
N VAL A 69 19.69 -2.87 -8.59
CA VAL A 69 20.21 -3.79 -7.56
C VAL A 69 19.98 -3.24 -6.16
N ILE A 70 20.28 -1.96 -5.93
CA ILE A 70 20.05 -1.30 -4.63
C ILE A 70 18.56 -1.36 -4.29
N GLY A 71 17.67 -1.03 -5.23
CA GLY A 71 16.22 -1.14 -5.05
C GLY A 71 15.78 -2.55 -4.64
N LEU A 72 16.38 -3.59 -5.23
CA LEU A 72 16.05 -4.98 -4.90
C LEU A 72 16.47 -5.33 -3.46
N LEU A 73 17.66 -4.89 -3.05
CA LEU A 73 18.16 -5.08 -1.70
C LEU A 73 17.28 -4.38 -0.66
N LEU A 74 16.81 -3.16 -0.96
CA LEU A 74 15.83 -2.45 -0.14
C LEU A 74 14.50 -3.21 -0.06
N ALA A 75 14.02 -3.78 -1.17
CA ALA A 75 12.81 -4.60 -1.17
C ALA A 75 12.94 -5.81 -0.24
N LEU A 76 14.07 -6.51 -0.33
CA LEU A 76 14.38 -7.68 0.50
C LEU A 76 14.52 -7.29 1.98
N ALA A 77 15.21 -6.20 2.28
CA ALA A 77 15.34 -5.68 3.63
C ALA A 77 13.97 -5.34 4.24
N LEU A 78 13.08 -4.72 3.45
CA LEU A 78 11.74 -4.38 3.92
C LEU A 78 10.87 -5.62 4.14
N ALA A 79 10.98 -6.63 3.28
CA ALA A 79 10.32 -7.91 3.44
C ALA A 79 10.82 -8.66 4.69
N ALA A 80 12.13 -8.68 4.92
CA ALA A 80 12.74 -9.27 6.11
C ALA A 80 12.29 -8.54 7.39
N ALA A 81 12.27 -7.20 7.37
CA ALA A 81 11.78 -6.40 8.49
C ALA A 81 10.29 -6.69 8.78
N LYS A 82 9.45 -6.82 7.74
CA LYS A 82 8.03 -7.19 7.89
C LYS A 82 7.85 -8.60 8.45
N ALA A 83 8.71 -9.55 8.07
CA ALA A 83 8.67 -10.93 8.57
C ALA A 83 8.94 -11.02 10.08
N LEU A 84 9.70 -10.08 10.64
CA LEU A 84 10.01 -10.04 12.07
C LEU A 84 8.89 -9.42 12.92
N ILE A 85 7.87 -8.81 12.30
CA ILE A 85 6.75 -8.19 13.02
C ILE A 85 5.70 -9.26 13.34
N PRO A 86 5.41 -9.55 14.63
CA PRO A 86 4.39 -10.50 15.02
C PRO A 86 3.04 -10.19 14.37
N GLN A 87 2.50 -11.17 13.65
CA GLN A 87 1.16 -11.05 13.06
C GLN A 87 0.14 -11.62 14.05
N PRO A 88 -0.95 -10.89 14.36
CA PRO A 88 -2.01 -11.42 15.21
C PRO A 88 -2.60 -12.67 14.57
N ARG A 89 -2.67 -13.76 15.35
CA ARG A 89 -3.24 -15.04 14.93
C ARG A 89 -4.65 -14.80 14.39
N PRO A 90 -5.02 -15.36 13.22
CA PRO A 90 -6.39 -15.27 12.74
C PRO A 90 -7.31 -15.89 13.80
N GLU A 91 -8.27 -15.10 14.25
CA GLU A 91 -9.32 -15.56 15.14
C GLU A 91 -10.15 -16.58 14.35
N VAL A 92 -10.19 -17.82 14.84
CA VAL A 92 -11.00 -18.88 14.23
C VAL A 92 -12.43 -18.55 14.59
N VAL A 93 -13.12 -17.87 13.67
CA VAL A 93 -14.56 -17.71 13.77
C VAL A 93 -15.16 -19.05 13.43
N GLU A 94 -15.78 -19.70 14.44
CA GLU A 94 -16.56 -20.90 14.20
C GLU A 94 -17.62 -20.60 13.14
N PRO A 95 -17.80 -21.46 12.13
CA PRO A 95 -18.83 -21.26 11.13
C PRO A 95 -20.18 -21.23 11.85
N ILE A 96 -20.96 -20.18 11.63
CA ILE A 96 -22.34 -20.09 12.12
C ILE A 96 -23.08 -21.32 11.60
N ASP A 97 -23.49 -22.20 12.50
CA ASP A 97 -24.30 -23.37 12.19
C ASP A 97 -25.76 -22.92 11.96
N TRP A 98 -26.06 -22.60 10.71
CA TRP A 98 -27.41 -22.23 10.27
C TRP A 98 -28.41 -23.41 10.33
N THR A 99 -27.95 -24.64 10.60
CA THR A 99 -28.82 -25.82 10.73
C THR A 99 -29.38 -25.99 12.14
N ALA A 100 -28.76 -25.37 13.15
CA ALA A 100 -29.24 -25.39 14.53
C ALA A 100 -30.51 -24.54 14.77
N GLN A 101 -30.92 -23.70 13.81
CA GLN A 101 -32.08 -22.82 13.94
C GLN A 101 -33.41 -23.47 13.50
N GLN A 102 -33.40 -24.72 13.02
CA GLN A 102 -34.58 -25.37 12.43
C GLN A 102 -35.35 -26.33 13.35
N GLU A 103 -35.01 -26.47 14.62
CA GLU A 103 -35.69 -27.42 15.50
C GLU A 103 -36.18 -26.77 16.81
N THR A 104 -37.36 -26.14 16.74
CA THR A 104 -38.29 -26.06 17.88
C THR A 104 -39.74 -26.29 17.38
N PRO A 105 -40.54 -27.17 18.01
CA PRO A 105 -41.77 -27.71 17.43
C PRO A 105 -42.98 -26.78 17.59
N ALA A 106 -43.95 -26.91 16.69
CA ALA A 106 -45.27 -26.30 16.80
C ALA A 106 -46.11 -26.91 17.94
N ALA A 107 -46.51 -26.08 18.91
CA ALA A 107 -47.69 -26.15 19.81
C ALA A 107 -47.54 -24.97 20.79
N ASP A 108 -48.49 -24.10 21.13
CA ASP A 108 -49.94 -24.07 21.01
C ASP A 108 -50.40 -22.60 20.86
N SER A 109 -51.51 -22.40 20.17
CA SER A 109 -52.27 -21.17 20.13
C SER A 109 -53.05 -20.95 21.45
N THR A 110 -52.93 -19.78 22.09
CA THR A 110 -54.05 -19.02 22.70
C THR A 110 -53.56 -17.82 23.52
N GLY A 111 -54.09 -16.63 23.24
CA GLY A 111 -53.97 -15.46 24.13
C GLY A 111 -54.17 -14.13 23.40
N VAL A 112 -55.41 -13.63 23.40
CA VAL A 112 -55.84 -12.35 22.81
C VAL A 112 -55.83 -11.25 23.89
N ALA A 113 -55.69 -9.98 23.43
CA ALA A 113 -55.91 -8.70 24.13
C ALA A 113 -54.76 -8.25 25.06
N ASP A 114 -54.40 -6.97 25.19
CA ASP A 114 -55.16 -5.73 25.06
C ASP A 114 -54.21 -4.52 24.91
N VAL A 115 -54.76 -3.39 24.43
CA VAL A 115 -54.11 -2.10 24.15
C VAL A 115 -53.71 -1.34 25.42
N ALA A 116 -52.58 -0.63 25.40
CA ALA A 116 -52.43 0.62 26.18
C ALA A 116 -51.32 1.53 25.60
N GLU A 117 -51.78 2.56 24.90
CA GLU A 117 -51.11 3.82 24.60
C GLU A 117 -50.85 4.61 25.90
N THR A 118 -49.63 5.17 26.05
CA THR A 118 -49.45 6.43 26.80
C THR A 118 -48.30 7.22 26.19
N ALA A 119 -48.65 8.40 25.68
CA ALA A 119 -47.77 9.43 25.19
C ALA A 119 -47.17 10.29 26.33
N GLU A 120 -46.08 10.97 25.98
CA GLU A 120 -45.75 12.35 26.35
C GLU A 120 -45.17 12.66 27.75
N THR A 121 -44.01 13.32 27.74
CA THR A 121 -43.61 14.48 28.59
C THR A 121 -42.17 14.84 28.17
N ALA A 122 -41.99 15.77 27.24
CA ALA A 122 -41.83 17.22 27.44
C ALA A 122 -40.36 17.63 27.68
N ALA A 123 -39.81 18.31 26.66
CA ALA A 123 -38.59 19.11 26.77
C ALA A 123 -38.88 20.41 27.53
N PRO A 124 -37.85 21.00 28.16
CA PRO A 124 -37.75 22.45 28.23
C PRO A 124 -36.48 22.92 27.53
N THR A 125 -36.66 23.68 26.45
CA THR A 125 -35.78 24.76 26.01
C THR A 125 -35.85 25.90 27.03
N GLU A 126 -34.71 26.41 27.48
CA GLU A 126 -34.59 27.82 27.85
C GLU A 126 -33.20 28.34 27.48
N ASP A 127 -33.26 29.32 26.59
CA ASP A 127 -32.22 30.16 26.02
C ASP A 127 -32.03 31.35 26.97
N ASP A 128 -30.83 31.57 27.48
CA ASP A 128 -30.42 32.89 27.96
C ASP A 128 -28.88 33.04 27.94
N SER A 129 -28.41 33.67 26.88
CA SER A 129 -27.20 34.52 26.85
C SER A 129 -27.70 35.89 26.36
N PRO A 130 -27.12 37.07 26.69
CA PRO A 130 -25.68 37.32 26.96
C PRO A 130 -25.34 38.51 27.91
N VAL A 131 -24.13 38.55 28.51
CA VAL A 131 -23.46 39.85 28.83
C VAL A 131 -21.93 39.70 28.77
N GLU A 132 -21.30 40.28 27.75
CA GLU A 132 -19.92 40.83 27.76
C GLU A 132 -20.02 42.36 27.98
N PRO A 133 -18.97 43.16 28.36
CA PRO A 133 -17.55 43.02 27.95
C PRO A 133 -16.48 43.54 28.95
N VAL A 134 -15.23 43.67 28.44
CA VAL A 134 -14.05 44.46 28.90
C VAL A 134 -12.89 43.58 29.40
N GLY A 135 -11.67 43.63 28.83
CA GLY A 135 -11.09 44.61 27.93
C GLY A 135 -9.90 44.07 27.14
N ALA A 136 -9.76 44.58 25.93
CA ALA A 136 -8.60 44.44 25.07
C ALA A 136 -7.46 45.34 25.57
N ALA A 137 -6.22 44.82 25.56
CA ALA A 137 -5.04 45.64 25.36
C ALA A 137 -3.91 44.78 24.77
N SER A 138 -3.87 44.77 23.44
CA SER A 138 -2.70 44.39 22.66
C SER A 138 -1.77 45.60 22.59
N ALA A 139 -0.47 45.44 22.90
CA ALA A 139 0.55 46.42 22.55
C ALA A 139 1.93 45.76 22.43
N ARG A 140 2.34 45.55 21.17
CA ARG A 140 3.70 45.64 20.60
C ARG A 140 4.78 44.68 21.06
#